data_AF-A0AA86SAK3-F1
#
_entry.id   AF-A0AA86SAK3-F1
#
_cell.length_a   1.000
_cell.length_b   1.000
_cell.length_c   1.000
_cell.angle_alpha   90.00
_cell.angle_beta   90.00
_cell.angle_gamma   90.00
#
_symmetry.space_group_name_H-M   'P 1'
#
loop_
_entity.id
_entity.type
_entity.pdbx_description
1 polymer ?
#
loop_
_entity_poly.entity_id
_entity_poly.type
_entity_poly.pdbx_seq_one_letter_code
_entity_poly.pdbx_strand_id
1 'polypeptide(L)'
;MAMNNSKNLLSLLTIIVSFLGLTQKVKSASFSFPSFGSYTNAITLQGDAYVSEGAINLTPVAPNNAGRASYAAPVHLWDAKTGKLAAFNTTFSFVVAPNGPGLFGDGIAFFLAPFNSNIPNNSYGGFLGLFTPDSALNVYQNQIVAVEFDSFGGNPWDPPSAHIGIDVNSIASATTENWEPNNAGNEVVAYASVMYEPVGKTLEVDLKYPGTNVTVSRLSFVIDLRTVLPEWIRVGFSGATGQLLSWLERVAVNHKVGGSSPPSSVLSFECSGGKWQHLFQAFELPYHLSCQFVAKKPQLWIGLSRPTERSKRIYLWVPGHGAMPKNEREQWVGLG
;
A
#
# COMPACT_ATOMS: atom_id res chain seq x y z
N MET A 1 -32.11 41.92 -24.97
CA MET A 1 -31.59 41.15 -23.81
C MET A 1 -31.44 39.64 -24.04
N ALA A 2 -31.99 39.03 -25.10
CA ALA A 2 -31.90 37.58 -25.33
C ALA A 2 -30.57 37.06 -25.92
N MET A 3 -29.82 37.87 -26.68
CA MET A 3 -28.57 37.45 -27.35
C MET A 3 -27.36 37.22 -26.42
N ASN A 4 -27.39 37.69 -25.17
CA ASN A 4 -26.28 37.50 -24.24
C ASN A 4 -26.32 36.11 -23.56
N ASN A 5 -27.50 35.51 -23.44
CA ASN A 5 -27.68 34.21 -22.77
C ASN A 5 -27.21 33.03 -23.62
N SER A 6 -27.32 33.10 -24.95
CA SER A 6 -26.89 32.02 -25.85
C SER A 6 -25.36 31.91 -25.94
N LYS A 7 -24.64 33.05 -25.91
CA LYS A 7 -23.16 33.08 -25.87
C LYS A 7 -22.59 32.48 -24.58
N ASN A 8 -23.24 32.77 -23.44
CA ASN A 8 -22.86 32.19 -22.15
C ASN A 8 -23.13 30.68 -22.09
N LEU A 9 -24.23 30.22 -22.70
CA LEU A 9 -24.56 28.79 -22.77
C LEU A 9 -23.57 28.02 -23.66
N LEU A 10 -23.20 28.60 -24.82
CA LEU A 10 -22.23 27.99 -25.72
C LEU A 10 -20.83 27.94 -25.10
N SER A 11 -20.41 29.01 -24.41
CA SER A 11 -19.15 29.05 -23.65
C SER A 11 -19.13 27.99 -22.54
N LEU A 12 -20.23 27.85 -21.79
CA LEU A 12 -20.34 26.85 -20.74
C LEU A 12 -20.31 25.43 -21.30
N LEU A 13 -21.02 25.17 -22.41
CA LEU A 13 -21.00 23.88 -23.09
C LEU A 13 -19.60 23.54 -23.60
N THR A 14 -18.86 24.53 -24.12
CA THR A 14 -17.48 24.35 -24.60
C THR A 14 -16.53 24.03 -23.44
N ILE A 15 -16.68 24.72 -22.30
CA ILE A 15 -15.91 24.42 -21.08
C ILE A 15 -16.22 23.00 -20.59
N ILE A 16 -17.50 22.62 -20.53
CA ILE A 16 -17.93 21.27 -20.12
C ILE A 16 -17.38 20.21 -21.08
N VAL A 17 -17.51 20.37 -22.40
CA VAL A 17 -16.97 19.43 -23.39
C VAL A 17 -15.44 19.33 -23.33
N SER A 18 -14.74 20.45 -23.11
CA SER A 18 -13.29 20.45 -22.89
C SER A 18 -12.89 19.78 -21.56
N PHE A 19 -13.74 19.85 -20.54
CA PHE A 19 -13.57 19.13 -19.27
C PHE A 19 -13.85 17.63 -19.39
N LEU A 20 -14.88 17.22 -20.15
CA LEU A 20 -15.17 15.81 -20.43
C LEU A 20 -14.09 15.16 -21.33
N GLY A 21 -13.48 15.96 -22.24
CA GLY A 21 -12.34 15.53 -23.06
C GLY A 21 -11.03 15.32 -22.30
N LEU A 22 -10.97 15.68 -21.02
CA LEU A 22 -9.81 15.49 -20.13
C LEU A 22 -9.91 14.24 -19.26
N THR A 23 -10.83 13.31 -19.55
CA THR A 23 -10.89 12.02 -18.85
C THR A 23 -9.65 11.19 -19.18
N GLN A 24 -8.58 11.37 -18.40
CA GLN A 24 -7.41 10.52 -18.52
C GLN A 24 -7.80 9.11 -18.07
N LYS A 25 -7.60 8.14 -18.98
CA LYS A 25 -7.75 6.73 -18.66
C LYS A 25 -6.70 6.37 -17.60
N VAL A 26 -7.15 6.22 -16.36
CA VAL A 26 -6.33 5.75 -15.25
C VAL A 26 -5.95 4.30 -15.53
N LYS A 27 -4.66 4.00 -15.51
CA LYS A 27 -4.18 2.62 -15.44
C LYS A 27 -4.12 2.24 -13.96
N SER A 28 -4.85 1.20 -13.58
CA SER A 28 -4.78 0.62 -12.25
C SER A 28 -4.51 -0.88 -12.33
N ALA A 29 -3.83 -1.39 -11.32
CA ALA A 29 -3.61 -2.82 -11.10
C ALA A 29 -3.97 -3.11 -9.65
N SER A 30 -4.72 -4.17 -9.39
CA SER A 30 -5.08 -4.57 -8.04
C SER A 30 -5.12 -6.07 -7.95
N PHE A 31 -4.56 -6.63 -6.89
CA PHE A 31 -4.59 -8.05 -6.61
C PHE A 31 -4.80 -8.29 -5.11
N SER A 32 -5.45 -9.41 -4.82
CA SER A 32 -5.80 -9.83 -3.47
C SER A 32 -5.57 -11.32 -3.32
N PHE A 33 -4.90 -11.69 -2.23
CA PHE A 33 -4.61 -13.06 -1.85
C PHE A 33 -5.22 -13.35 -0.47
N PRO A 34 -6.47 -13.84 -0.41
CA PRO A 34 -7.13 -14.23 0.85
C PRO A 34 -6.53 -15.50 1.48
N SER A 35 -5.89 -16.33 0.66
CA SER A 35 -5.21 -17.57 1.03
C SER A 35 -4.15 -17.84 -0.04
N PHE A 36 -3.16 -18.67 0.25
CA PHE A 36 -2.07 -18.98 -0.67
C PHE A 36 -2.09 -20.43 -1.19
N GLY A 37 -2.99 -21.28 -0.69
CA GLY A 37 -3.03 -22.73 -1.00
C GLY A 37 -3.30 -23.11 -2.47
N SER A 38 -3.82 -22.18 -3.28
CA SER A 38 -4.20 -22.42 -4.69
C SER A 38 -3.53 -21.47 -5.70
N TYR A 39 -2.61 -20.60 -5.27
CA TYR A 39 -2.11 -19.47 -6.06
C TYR A 39 -0.67 -19.63 -6.55
N THR A 40 -0.26 -20.86 -6.87
CA THR A 40 1.14 -21.21 -7.21
C THR A 40 1.70 -20.47 -8.43
N ASN A 41 0.84 -19.99 -9.35
CA ASN A 41 1.29 -19.31 -10.58
C ASN A 41 1.29 -17.78 -10.46
N ALA A 42 0.66 -17.21 -9.43
CA ALA A 42 0.55 -15.75 -9.25
C ALA A 42 1.65 -15.18 -8.34
N ILE A 43 2.40 -16.06 -7.68
CA ILE A 43 3.40 -15.72 -6.67
C ILE A 43 4.68 -16.48 -7.01
N THR A 44 5.79 -15.76 -7.07
CA THR A 44 7.14 -16.35 -7.14
C THR A 44 7.69 -16.48 -5.73
N LEU A 45 8.12 -17.69 -5.36
CA LEU A 45 8.85 -17.95 -4.14
C LEU A 45 10.35 -18.05 -4.45
N GLN A 46 11.19 -17.50 -3.57
CA GLN A 46 12.64 -17.56 -3.66
C GLN A 46 13.23 -17.89 -2.29
N GLY A 47 14.45 -18.46 -2.28
CA GLY A 47 15.11 -18.89 -1.06
C GLY A 47 14.30 -19.99 -0.37
N ASP A 48 14.15 -19.87 0.93
CA ASP A 48 13.51 -20.88 1.77
C ASP A 48 11.99 -20.68 1.94
N ALA A 49 11.39 -19.75 1.19
CA ALA A 49 9.96 -19.45 1.30
C ALA A 49 9.08 -20.59 0.75
N TYR A 50 8.02 -20.94 1.49
CA TYR A 50 7.08 -22.00 1.12
C TYR A 50 5.64 -21.67 1.53
N VAL A 51 4.67 -22.28 0.84
CA VAL A 51 3.26 -22.17 1.20
C VAL A 51 2.87 -23.33 2.09
N SER A 52 2.21 -23.05 3.22
CA SER A 52 1.62 -24.07 4.09
C SER A 52 0.38 -23.50 4.78
N GLU A 53 -0.65 -24.32 4.94
CA GLU A 53 -1.90 -23.97 5.65
C GLU A 53 -2.58 -22.69 5.13
N GLY A 54 -2.41 -22.39 3.84
CA GLY A 54 -2.96 -21.19 3.22
C GLY A 54 -2.20 -19.89 3.53
N ALA A 55 -1.06 -19.97 4.20
CA ALA A 55 -0.11 -18.90 4.50
C ALA A 55 1.14 -19.01 3.61
N ILE A 56 1.84 -17.89 3.41
CA ILE A 56 3.25 -17.92 2.96
C ILE A 56 4.12 -17.89 4.20
N ASN A 57 4.99 -18.88 4.36
CA ASN A 57 6.07 -18.85 5.33
C ASN A 57 7.30 -18.33 4.60
N LEU A 58 7.83 -17.17 5.00
CA LEU A 58 9.01 -16.59 4.33
C LEU A 58 10.29 -17.33 4.73
N THR A 59 10.31 -17.92 5.91
CA THR A 59 11.40 -18.75 6.41
C THR A 59 10.86 -20.03 7.02
N PRO A 60 11.58 -21.16 6.89
CA PRO A 60 11.37 -22.28 7.77
C PRO A 60 11.84 -21.89 9.15
N VAL A 61 11.36 -22.69 10.08
CA VAL A 61 11.66 -22.53 11.47
C VAL A 61 13.05 -23.14 11.72
N ALA A 62 14.11 -22.42 11.33
CA ALA A 62 15.51 -22.82 11.41
C ALA A 62 16.46 -21.59 11.34
N PRO A 63 17.72 -21.68 11.82
CA PRO A 63 18.68 -20.56 11.74
C PRO A 63 19.23 -20.35 10.33
N ASN A 64 19.64 -19.11 10.03
CA ASN A 64 20.28 -18.71 8.77
C ASN A 64 19.44 -18.98 7.51
N ASN A 65 18.14 -18.73 7.57
CA ASN A 65 17.27 -18.84 6.41
C ASN A 65 16.91 -17.46 5.88
N ALA A 66 16.63 -17.40 4.58
CA ALA A 66 16.09 -16.21 3.95
C ALA A 66 15.15 -16.62 2.83
N GLY A 67 14.00 -15.97 2.74
CA GLY A 67 13.07 -16.24 1.67
C GLY A 67 12.28 -15.02 1.26
N ARG A 68 11.85 -15.03 -0.01
CA ARG A 68 10.97 -14.01 -0.58
C ARG A 68 9.75 -14.64 -1.19
N ALA A 69 8.64 -13.92 -1.12
CA ALA A 69 7.45 -14.19 -1.90
C ALA A 69 6.97 -12.91 -2.59
N SER A 70 6.86 -12.94 -3.90
CA SER A 70 6.55 -11.74 -4.69
C SER A 70 5.48 -11.99 -5.74
N TYR A 71 4.72 -10.95 -6.10
CA TYR A 71 3.79 -11.03 -7.22
C TYR A 71 4.55 -11.39 -8.51
N ALA A 72 4.03 -12.37 -9.25
CA ALA A 72 4.75 -12.97 -10.38
C ALA A 72 4.84 -12.06 -11.61
N ALA A 73 3.92 -11.09 -11.76
CA ALA A 73 3.90 -10.17 -12.89
C ALA A 73 4.54 -8.81 -12.52
N PRO A 74 5.15 -8.12 -13.49
CA PRO A 74 5.77 -6.82 -13.24
C PRO A 74 4.71 -5.75 -12.95
N VAL A 75 5.03 -4.86 -12.02
CA VAL A 75 4.20 -3.70 -11.68
C VAL A 75 4.81 -2.45 -12.29
N HIS A 76 4.01 -1.68 -13.03
CA HIS A 76 4.44 -0.39 -13.59
C HIS A 76 4.32 0.70 -12.53
N LEU A 77 5.44 1.10 -11.93
CA LEU A 77 5.50 2.09 -10.86
C LEU A 77 5.43 3.52 -11.40
N TRP A 78 6.17 3.82 -12.47
CA TRP A 78 6.21 5.15 -13.07
C TRP A 78 6.49 5.08 -14.56
N ASP A 79 6.13 6.15 -15.27
CA ASP A 79 6.29 6.27 -16.72
C ASP A 79 7.35 7.32 -17.04
N ALA A 80 8.44 6.92 -17.69
CA ALA A 80 9.60 7.75 -17.99
C ALA A 80 9.31 8.85 -19.02
N LYS A 81 8.32 8.64 -19.90
CA LYS A 81 7.93 9.64 -20.91
C LYS A 81 7.17 10.80 -20.31
N THR A 82 6.30 10.53 -19.35
CA THR A 82 5.40 11.52 -18.73
C THR A 82 5.87 11.97 -17.36
N GLY A 83 6.82 11.24 -16.75
CA GLY A 83 7.26 11.41 -15.38
C GLY A 83 6.18 11.06 -14.34
N LYS A 84 5.05 10.49 -14.75
CA LYS A 84 3.95 10.17 -13.83
C LYS A 84 4.32 8.98 -12.95
N LEU A 85 4.06 9.13 -11.67
CA LEU A 85 4.35 8.13 -10.64
C LEU A 85 3.02 7.61 -10.07
N ALA A 86 2.92 6.30 -9.92
CA ALA A 86 1.72 5.66 -9.37
C ALA A 86 1.59 5.93 -7.87
N ALA A 87 0.36 6.16 -7.43
CA ALA A 87 -0.02 5.96 -6.04
C ALA A 87 -0.20 4.47 -5.79
N PHE A 88 0.07 4.02 -4.57
CA PHE A 88 -0.28 2.65 -4.18
C PHE A 88 -0.72 2.56 -2.73
N ASN A 89 -1.46 1.51 -2.45
CA ASN A 89 -1.80 1.09 -1.11
C ASN A 89 -1.71 -0.44 -1.06
N THR A 90 -0.97 -0.96 -0.10
CA THR A 90 -1.05 -2.38 0.27
C THR A 90 -1.42 -2.54 1.73
N THR A 91 -2.26 -3.53 1.99
CA THR A 91 -2.54 -4.03 3.32
C THR A 91 -2.20 -5.51 3.39
N PHE A 92 -1.66 -5.93 4.51
CA PHE A 92 -1.34 -7.33 4.76
C PHE A 92 -1.39 -7.62 6.24
N SER A 93 -1.57 -8.91 6.55
CA SER A 93 -1.48 -9.40 7.91
C SER A 93 -0.32 -10.38 8.03
N PHE A 94 0.35 -10.35 9.16
CA PHE A 94 1.49 -11.23 9.40
C PHE A 94 1.58 -11.62 10.86
N VAL A 95 2.32 -12.70 11.10
CA VAL A 95 2.76 -13.10 12.43
C VAL A 95 4.27 -13.13 12.40
N VAL A 96 4.88 -12.43 13.35
CA VAL A 96 6.26 -12.60 13.77
C VAL A 96 6.19 -12.99 15.23
N ALA A 97 6.61 -14.21 15.55
CA ALA A 97 6.55 -14.71 16.91
C ALA A 97 7.77 -15.57 17.21
N PRO A 98 8.29 -15.48 18.45
CA PRO A 98 9.28 -16.44 18.93
C PRO A 98 8.63 -17.82 19.11
N ASN A 99 9.37 -18.89 18.86
CA ASN A 99 8.95 -20.25 19.22
C ASN A 99 9.59 -20.70 20.55
N GLY A 100 9.65 -19.80 21.52
CA GLY A 100 10.22 -20.08 22.84
C GLY A 100 10.54 -18.82 23.64
N PRO A 101 11.04 -18.96 24.87
CA PRO A 101 11.51 -17.83 25.66
C PRO A 101 12.86 -17.35 25.12
N GLY A 102 13.02 -16.05 24.88
CA GLY A 102 14.31 -15.47 24.49
C GLY A 102 14.19 -14.30 23.51
N LEU A 103 15.34 -13.86 23.00
CA LEU A 103 15.42 -12.95 21.86
C LEU A 103 15.08 -13.73 20.59
N PHE A 104 14.36 -13.08 19.66
CA PHE A 104 14.10 -13.60 18.32
C PHE A 104 14.46 -12.53 17.31
N GLY A 105 14.80 -13.00 16.12
CA GLY A 105 15.23 -12.21 15.00
C GLY A 105 15.11 -13.02 13.71
N ASP A 106 15.08 -12.37 12.56
CA ASP A 106 15.45 -10.95 12.38
C ASP A 106 14.28 -10.10 11.86
N GLY A 107 13.23 -10.73 11.34
CA GLY A 107 12.00 -10.04 10.98
C GLY A 107 11.62 -10.14 9.50
N ILE A 108 10.81 -9.17 9.06
CA ILE A 108 10.11 -9.23 7.77
C ILE A 108 10.15 -7.88 7.08
N ALA A 109 10.04 -7.86 5.75
CA ALA A 109 9.94 -6.63 5.00
C ALA A 109 8.95 -6.73 3.85
N PHE A 110 8.17 -5.67 3.63
CA PHE A 110 7.49 -5.42 2.34
C PHE A 110 8.47 -4.65 1.45
N PHE A 111 8.76 -5.13 0.24
CA PHE A 111 9.78 -4.52 -0.61
C PHE A 111 9.27 -4.17 -2.02
N LEU A 112 9.90 -3.16 -2.60
CA LEU A 112 9.85 -2.78 -4.00
C LEU A 112 11.27 -2.85 -4.58
N ALA A 113 11.47 -3.60 -5.67
CA ALA A 113 12.78 -3.78 -6.31
C ALA A 113 12.64 -3.91 -7.83
N PRO A 114 13.72 -3.83 -8.64
CA PRO A 114 13.69 -4.18 -10.05
C PRO A 114 12.97 -5.51 -10.30
N PHE A 115 12.20 -5.61 -11.39
CA PHE A 115 11.39 -6.81 -11.65
C PHE A 115 12.20 -8.13 -11.68
N ASN A 116 13.45 -8.05 -12.12
CA ASN A 116 14.42 -9.14 -12.20
C ASN A 116 15.28 -9.31 -10.93
N SER A 117 14.97 -8.58 -9.84
CA SER A 117 15.65 -8.75 -8.55
C SER A 117 15.45 -10.16 -8.02
N ASN A 118 16.54 -10.78 -7.58
CA ASN A 118 16.56 -12.08 -6.92
C ASN A 118 17.01 -11.94 -5.48
N ILE A 119 16.66 -12.92 -4.65
CA ILE A 119 17.21 -13.03 -3.30
C ILE A 119 18.75 -13.07 -3.37
N PRO A 120 19.48 -12.26 -2.59
CA PRO A 120 20.92 -12.21 -2.63
C PRO A 120 21.49 -13.41 -1.86
N ASN A 121 22.72 -13.81 -2.20
CA ASN A 121 23.38 -14.85 -1.44
C ASN A 121 23.78 -14.34 -0.05
N ASN A 122 23.71 -15.21 0.96
CA ASN A 122 24.07 -14.92 2.34
C ASN A 122 23.31 -13.72 2.94
N SER A 123 22.06 -13.51 2.51
CA SER A 123 21.18 -12.44 2.98
C SER A 123 20.28 -12.84 4.16
N TYR A 124 20.68 -13.86 4.93
CA TYR A 124 19.96 -14.26 6.14
C TYR A 124 20.24 -13.30 7.31
N GLY A 125 19.59 -13.50 8.44
CA GLY A 125 19.70 -12.60 9.59
C GLY A 125 19.23 -11.17 9.28
N GLY A 126 19.83 -10.18 9.93
CA GLY A 126 19.54 -8.76 9.75
C GLY A 126 19.75 -8.19 8.34
N PHE A 127 20.07 -8.99 7.32
CA PHE A 127 20.01 -8.58 5.92
C PHE A 127 18.64 -8.81 5.28
N LEU A 128 17.70 -9.41 6.02
CA LEU A 128 16.27 -9.56 5.74
C LEU A 128 15.91 -10.18 4.38
N GLY A 129 16.81 -10.93 3.75
CA GLY A 129 16.63 -11.44 2.39
C GLY A 129 16.73 -10.36 1.31
N LEU A 130 17.14 -9.14 1.66
CA LEU A 130 17.13 -7.96 0.80
C LEU A 130 18.53 -7.54 0.35
N PHE A 131 19.52 -7.66 1.24
CA PHE A 131 20.87 -7.15 1.01
C PHE A 131 21.93 -8.25 1.03
N THR A 132 23.03 -8.04 0.33
CA THR A 132 24.25 -8.83 0.56
C THR A 132 25.03 -8.20 1.70
N PRO A 133 25.86 -8.98 2.44
CA PRO A 133 26.73 -8.41 3.48
C PRO A 133 27.62 -7.27 2.97
N ASP A 134 28.07 -7.35 1.72
CA ASP A 134 28.98 -6.36 1.12
C ASP A 134 28.25 -5.08 0.69
N SER A 135 26.98 -5.19 0.29
CA SER A 135 26.19 -4.06 -0.24
C SER A 135 25.24 -3.44 0.77
N ALA A 136 25.03 -4.05 1.94
CA ALA A 136 23.96 -3.69 2.87
C ALA A 136 23.95 -2.21 3.27
N LEU A 137 25.11 -1.58 3.44
CA LEU A 137 25.23 -0.15 3.78
C LEU A 137 25.65 0.73 2.59
N ASN A 138 25.72 0.16 1.38
CA ASN A 138 26.13 0.88 0.18
C ASN A 138 24.92 1.33 -0.65
N VAL A 139 24.49 2.57 -0.42
CA VAL A 139 23.33 3.20 -1.10
C VAL A 139 23.42 3.29 -2.62
N TYR A 140 24.60 3.08 -3.21
CA TYR A 140 24.81 3.15 -4.66
C TYR A 140 24.76 1.78 -5.35
N GLN A 141 24.77 0.69 -4.59
CA GLN A 141 24.81 -0.68 -5.14
C GLN A 141 23.47 -1.40 -5.03
N ASN A 142 22.49 -0.83 -4.34
CA ASN A 142 21.16 -1.39 -4.18
C ASN A 142 20.14 -0.58 -4.99
N GLN A 143 19.05 -1.23 -5.36
CA GLN A 143 17.87 -0.59 -5.95
C GLN A 143 16.65 -1.18 -5.25
N ILE A 144 16.46 -0.79 -3.99
CA ILE A 144 15.40 -1.35 -3.17
C ILE A 144 14.83 -0.28 -2.25
N VAL A 145 13.52 -0.28 -2.14
CA VAL A 145 12.80 0.42 -1.08
C VAL A 145 12.05 -0.64 -0.30
N ALA A 146 12.19 -0.65 1.01
CA ALA A 146 11.49 -1.60 1.86
C ALA A 146 10.87 -0.93 3.07
N VAL A 147 9.82 -1.54 3.57
CA VAL A 147 9.29 -1.29 4.90
C VAL A 147 9.60 -2.53 5.73
N GLU A 148 10.57 -2.41 6.62
CA GLU A 148 10.99 -3.48 7.52
C GLU A 148 10.20 -3.45 8.83
N PHE A 149 9.99 -4.63 9.37
CA PHE A 149 9.48 -4.90 10.70
C PHE A 149 10.56 -5.75 11.36
N ASP A 150 11.54 -5.07 11.95
CA ASP A 150 12.74 -5.66 12.51
C ASP A 150 12.49 -6.04 13.98
N SER A 151 12.59 -7.34 14.27
CA SER A 151 12.36 -7.91 15.60
C SER A 151 13.63 -7.91 16.47
N PHE A 152 14.79 -7.60 15.89
CA PHE A 152 16.12 -7.69 16.47
C PHE A 152 16.98 -6.43 16.25
N GLY A 153 16.66 -5.36 16.97
CA GLY A 153 17.48 -4.14 16.98
C GLY A 153 18.83 -4.27 17.69
N GLY A 154 19.60 -3.18 17.68
CA GLY A 154 20.87 -3.05 18.39
C GLY A 154 22.09 -3.58 17.63
N ASN A 155 21.91 -3.99 16.38
CA ASN A 155 23.03 -4.17 15.46
C ASN A 155 23.63 -2.78 15.08
N PRO A 156 24.79 -2.72 14.40
CA PRO A 156 25.47 -1.45 14.13
C PRO A 156 24.69 -0.43 13.30
N TRP A 157 23.61 -0.83 12.62
CA TRP A 157 22.80 0.05 11.77
C TRP A 157 21.43 0.39 12.38
N ASP A 158 21.03 -0.30 13.45
CA ASP A 158 19.70 -0.20 14.05
C ASP A 158 19.61 0.64 15.33
N PRO A 159 18.41 1.14 15.67
CA PRO A 159 18.11 1.57 17.02
C PRO A 159 18.26 0.41 18.02
N PRO A 160 18.34 0.69 19.34
CA PRO A 160 18.61 -0.34 20.36
C PRO A 160 17.53 -1.42 20.53
N SER A 161 16.38 -1.30 19.88
CA SER A 161 15.21 -2.16 20.07
C SER A 161 14.53 -2.48 18.75
N ALA A 162 13.62 -3.46 18.76
CA ALA A 162 12.73 -3.75 17.64
C ALA A 162 12.02 -2.49 17.14
N HIS A 163 11.88 -2.38 15.83
CA HIS A 163 11.40 -1.17 15.18
C HIS A 163 10.73 -1.47 13.83
N ILE A 164 9.93 -0.52 13.36
CA ILE A 164 9.53 -0.43 11.95
C ILE A 164 10.48 0.52 11.27
N GLY A 165 10.93 0.17 10.08
CA GLY A 165 11.89 0.95 9.31
C GLY A 165 11.43 1.24 7.88
N ILE A 166 11.93 2.33 7.29
CA ILE A 166 11.83 2.58 5.85
C ILE A 166 13.24 2.59 5.27
N ASP A 167 13.55 1.54 4.53
CA ASP A 167 14.85 1.31 3.90
C ASP A 167 14.90 1.92 2.52
N VAL A 168 16.01 2.61 2.22
CA VAL A 168 16.25 3.23 0.92
C VAL A 168 17.65 2.91 0.47
N ASN A 169 17.78 1.88 -0.37
CA ASN A 169 19.06 1.34 -0.86
C ASN A 169 20.06 0.91 0.23
N SER A 170 19.64 0.78 1.48
CA SER A 170 20.49 0.44 2.61
C SER A 170 19.64 -0.27 3.65
N ILE A 171 20.24 -1.23 4.37
CA ILE A 171 19.62 -1.86 5.54
C ILE A 171 19.54 -0.89 6.72
N ALA A 172 20.40 0.13 6.76
CA ALA A 172 20.22 1.24 7.69
C ALA A 172 19.02 2.07 7.24
N SER A 173 17.92 1.95 7.98
CA SER A 173 16.67 2.66 7.78
C SER A 173 16.86 4.18 7.67
N ALA A 174 16.15 4.82 6.73
CA ALA A 174 16.12 6.27 6.58
C ALA A 174 15.28 6.96 7.67
N THR A 175 14.32 6.23 8.24
CA THR A 175 13.52 6.63 9.39
C THR A 175 13.00 5.37 10.09
N THR A 176 12.81 5.45 11.40
CA THR A 176 12.36 4.32 12.23
C THR A 176 11.30 4.75 13.22
N GLU A 177 10.42 3.84 13.61
CA GLU A 177 9.50 3.99 14.75
C GLU A 177 9.59 2.77 15.66
N ASN A 178 9.49 2.96 16.97
CA ASN A 178 9.54 1.85 17.92
C ASN A 178 8.42 0.82 17.66
N TRP A 179 8.78 -0.46 17.75
CA TRP A 179 7.87 -1.58 17.59
C TRP A 179 8.02 -2.55 18.75
N GLU A 180 6.90 -2.92 19.37
CA GLU A 180 6.86 -3.81 20.53
C GLU A 180 6.11 -5.12 20.19
N PRO A 181 6.68 -6.00 19.34
CA PRO A 181 6.00 -7.22 18.90
C PRO A 181 5.59 -8.13 20.07
N ASN A 182 6.38 -8.13 21.15
CA ASN A 182 6.11 -8.94 22.34
C ASN A 182 4.91 -8.46 23.16
N ASN A 183 4.58 -7.17 23.11
CA ASN A 183 3.50 -6.60 23.92
C ASN A 183 2.11 -6.99 23.40
N ALA A 184 2.01 -7.45 22.15
CA ALA A 184 0.79 -7.97 21.58
C ALA A 184 0.43 -9.37 22.13
N GLY A 185 1.42 -10.13 22.60
CA GLY A 185 1.32 -11.55 22.94
C GLY A 185 1.90 -12.45 21.84
N ASN A 186 2.13 -13.72 22.19
CA ASN A 186 2.69 -14.69 21.24
C ASN A 186 1.69 -15.02 20.13
N GLU A 187 2.20 -15.15 18.90
CA GLU A 187 1.43 -15.54 17.71
C GLU A 187 0.26 -14.59 17.38
N VAL A 188 0.30 -13.34 17.85
CA VAL A 188 -0.74 -12.37 17.54
C VAL A 188 -0.54 -11.78 16.14
N VAL A 189 -1.64 -11.74 15.40
CA VAL A 189 -1.67 -11.22 14.03
C VAL A 189 -1.52 -9.70 14.04
N ALA A 190 -0.46 -9.22 13.42
CA ALA A 190 -0.23 -7.82 13.12
C ALA A 190 -0.88 -7.44 11.78
N TYR A 191 -1.36 -6.19 11.68
CA TYR A 191 -2.02 -5.66 10.49
C TYR A 191 -1.28 -4.40 10.05
N ALA A 192 -0.66 -4.47 8.87
CA ALA A 192 0.09 -3.38 8.28
C ALA A 192 -0.64 -2.78 7.08
N SER A 193 -0.47 -1.47 6.89
CA SER A 193 -0.84 -0.73 5.70
C SER A 193 0.37 0.08 5.24
N VAL A 194 0.73 -0.02 3.96
CA VAL A 194 1.79 0.77 3.34
C VAL A 194 1.19 1.54 2.17
N MET A 195 1.26 2.86 2.23
CA MET A 195 0.64 3.76 1.26
C MET A 195 1.69 4.68 0.67
N TYR A 196 1.62 4.92 -0.63
CA TYR A 196 2.47 5.91 -1.29
C TYR A 196 1.62 6.94 -2.00
N GLU A 197 1.81 8.19 -1.62
CA GLU A 197 1.22 9.37 -2.24
C GLU A 197 2.27 9.98 -3.21
N PRO A 198 1.97 10.13 -4.52
CA PRO A 198 2.97 10.52 -5.51
C PRO A 198 3.18 12.03 -5.71
N VAL A 199 2.31 12.91 -5.19
CA VAL A 199 2.43 14.38 -5.30
C VAL A 199 3.40 14.93 -4.26
N GLY A 200 3.12 14.69 -2.99
CA GLY A 200 3.98 14.94 -1.83
C GLY A 200 5.13 13.93 -1.71
N LYS A 201 5.05 12.80 -2.45
CA LYS A 201 6.07 11.75 -2.50
C LYS A 201 6.27 11.10 -1.13
N THR A 202 5.17 10.84 -0.45
CA THR A 202 5.18 10.34 0.93
C THR A 202 4.87 8.86 0.94
N LEU A 203 5.78 8.07 1.51
CA LEU A 203 5.54 6.68 1.90
C LEU A 203 5.10 6.67 3.36
N GLU A 204 3.91 6.14 3.64
CA GLU A 204 3.30 6.06 4.96
C GLU A 204 3.05 4.61 5.35
N VAL A 205 3.30 4.30 6.61
CA VAL A 205 3.16 2.97 7.21
C VAL A 205 2.32 3.08 8.47
N ASP A 206 1.27 2.26 8.57
CA ASP A 206 0.51 2.05 9.79
C ASP A 206 0.65 0.57 10.20
N LEU A 207 0.96 0.30 11.47
CA LEU A 207 0.93 -1.04 12.06
C LEU A 207 0.01 -1.07 13.27
N LYS A 208 -0.84 -2.09 13.35
CA LYS A 208 -1.74 -2.28 14.49
C LYS A 208 -1.94 -3.74 14.86
N TYR A 209 -2.30 -3.97 16.11
CA TYR A 209 -2.69 -5.26 16.67
C TYR A 209 -4.15 -5.19 17.17
N PRO A 210 -5.15 -5.46 16.31
CA PRO A 210 -6.55 -5.36 16.68
C PRO A 210 -6.88 -6.23 17.89
N GLY A 211 -7.64 -5.68 18.85
CA GLY A 211 -8.05 -6.40 20.07
C GLY A 211 -6.99 -6.42 21.17
N THR A 212 -5.87 -5.73 21.00
CA THR A 212 -4.84 -5.52 22.04
C THR A 212 -4.78 -4.06 22.48
N ASN A 213 -4.08 -3.79 23.58
CA ASN A 213 -3.79 -2.42 24.05
C ASN A 213 -2.48 -1.86 23.47
N VAL A 214 -1.88 -2.51 22.47
CA VAL A 214 -0.65 -2.05 21.83
C VAL A 214 -0.93 -0.81 21.00
N THR A 215 -0.11 0.21 21.16
CA THR A 215 -0.23 1.47 20.43
C THR A 215 -0.03 1.24 18.93
N VAL A 216 -0.81 1.95 18.11
CA VAL A 216 -0.61 1.95 16.66
C VAL A 216 0.72 2.64 16.36
N SER A 217 1.67 1.91 15.77
CA SER A 217 2.92 2.49 15.28
C SER A 217 2.68 3.10 13.91
N ARG A 218 3.20 4.32 13.70
CA ARG A 218 3.10 5.05 12.44
C ARG A 218 4.44 5.57 12.03
N LEU A 219 4.76 5.45 10.75
CA LEU A 219 6.00 5.93 10.18
C LEU A 219 5.72 6.58 8.83
N SER A 220 6.40 7.67 8.52
CA SER A 220 6.32 8.27 7.20
C SER A 220 7.67 8.80 6.73
N PHE A 221 7.89 8.76 5.42
CA PHE A 221 9.12 9.23 4.80
C PHE A 221 8.83 9.86 3.44
N VAL A 222 9.46 11.01 3.18
CA VAL A 222 9.35 11.68 1.88
C VAL A 222 10.45 11.16 0.96
N ILE A 223 10.05 10.42 -0.08
CA ILE A 223 10.94 9.80 -1.05
C ILE A 223 10.36 9.84 -2.46
N ASP A 224 11.15 10.37 -3.40
CA ASP A 224 10.83 10.22 -4.82
C ASP A 224 11.22 8.81 -5.29
N LEU A 225 10.26 7.89 -5.36
CA LEU A 225 10.56 6.50 -5.75
C LEU A 225 11.24 6.36 -7.13
N ARG A 226 11.10 7.38 -8.01
CA ARG A 226 11.76 7.40 -9.34
C ARG A 226 13.28 7.57 -9.25
N THR A 227 13.80 8.12 -8.15
CA THR A 227 15.25 8.29 -7.96
C THR A 227 15.92 7.00 -7.49
N VAL A 228 15.14 5.97 -7.19
CA VAL A 228 15.63 4.70 -6.62
C VAL A 228 15.26 3.51 -7.50
N LEU A 229 14.00 3.44 -7.95
CA LEU A 229 13.43 2.27 -8.59
C LEU A 229 13.20 2.48 -10.10
N PRO A 230 13.33 1.41 -10.93
CA PRO A 230 12.99 1.47 -12.35
C PRO A 230 11.48 1.60 -12.59
N GLU A 231 11.07 1.84 -13.85
CA GLU A 231 9.65 1.93 -14.24
C GLU A 231 8.86 0.65 -13.89
N TRP A 232 9.51 -0.51 -14.03
CA TRP A 232 8.92 -1.83 -13.81
C TRP A 232 9.56 -2.54 -12.64
N ILE A 233 8.77 -2.74 -11.60
CA ILE A 233 9.21 -3.30 -10.33
C ILE A 233 8.57 -4.66 -10.06
N ARG A 234 9.17 -5.36 -9.11
CA ARG A 234 8.59 -6.47 -8.38
C ARG A 234 8.26 -5.99 -6.98
N VAL A 235 7.15 -6.49 -6.46
CA VAL A 235 6.66 -6.22 -5.11
C VAL A 235 6.40 -7.52 -4.38
N GLY A 236 6.75 -7.56 -3.11
CA GLY A 236 6.65 -8.78 -2.34
C GLY A 236 7.04 -8.60 -0.89
N PHE A 237 7.16 -9.74 -0.24
CA PHE A 237 7.59 -9.86 1.13
C PHE A 237 8.92 -10.62 1.17
N SER A 238 9.77 -10.23 2.11
CA SER A 238 11.02 -10.90 2.43
C SER A 238 11.07 -11.17 3.92
N GLY A 239 11.76 -12.21 4.34
CA GLY A 239 12.00 -12.50 5.75
C GLY A 239 13.28 -13.30 5.90
N ALA A 240 13.89 -13.19 7.07
CA ALA A 240 15.14 -13.88 7.37
C ALA A 240 15.26 -14.23 8.85
N THR A 241 16.05 -15.25 9.14
CA THR A 241 16.40 -15.69 10.50
C THR A 241 17.92 -15.75 10.65
N GLY A 242 18.43 -15.36 11.83
CA GLY A 242 19.84 -15.32 12.16
C GLY A 242 20.34 -16.53 12.96
N GLN A 243 21.56 -16.40 13.51
CA GLN A 243 22.21 -17.43 14.34
C GLN A 243 21.82 -17.37 15.81
N LEU A 244 21.28 -16.26 16.29
CA LEU A 244 21.03 -16.06 17.73
C LEU A 244 19.89 -16.98 18.20
N LEU A 245 20.34 -18.06 18.84
CA LEU A 245 19.64 -19.00 19.71
C LEU A 245 18.68 -18.20 20.61
N SER A 246 17.37 -18.38 20.54
CA SER A 246 16.72 -19.63 20.89
C SER A 246 15.34 -19.71 20.23
N TRP A 247 15.16 -20.78 19.46
CA TRP A 247 13.88 -21.20 18.91
C TRP A 247 13.24 -20.24 17.89
N LEU A 248 13.61 -20.52 16.64
CA LEU A 248 12.62 -20.93 15.67
C LEU A 248 11.55 -19.84 15.36
N GLU A 249 11.95 -18.76 14.69
CA GLU A 249 11.01 -17.72 14.23
C GLU A 249 10.05 -18.27 13.15
N ARG A 250 8.77 -17.89 13.25
CA ARG A 250 7.80 -18.08 12.16
C ARG A 250 7.47 -16.72 11.58
N VAL A 251 7.87 -16.51 10.34
CA VAL A 251 7.39 -15.39 9.54
C VAL A 251 6.31 -15.92 8.61
N ALA A 252 5.05 -15.66 8.94
CA ALA A 252 3.93 -16.03 8.10
C ALA A 252 3.18 -14.79 7.62
N VAL A 253 3.02 -14.66 6.31
CA VAL A 253 2.05 -13.73 5.72
C VAL A 253 0.73 -14.48 5.56
N ASN A 254 -0.28 -14.01 6.29
CA ASN A 254 -1.61 -14.59 6.53
C ASN A 254 -1.62 -15.99 7.18
N HIS A 255 -1.42 -16.07 8.49
CA HIS A 255 -1.75 -17.26 9.28
C HIS A 255 -3.10 -17.09 10.02
N LYS A 256 -3.85 -18.20 10.14
CA LYS A 256 -5.09 -18.32 10.92
C LYS A 256 -4.86 -19.30 12.07
N VAL A 257 -4.97 -18.82 13.31
CA VAL A 257 -5.32 -19.66 14.47
C VAL A 257 -6.47 -18.98 15.21
N GLY A 258 -7.61 -19.67 15.30
CA GLY A 258 -8.78 -19.23 16.07
C GLY A 258 -9.86 -18.46 15.28
N GLY A 259 -10.91 -19.17 14.86
CA GLY A 259 -12.29 -18.66 14.72
C GLY A 259 -12.64 -17.62 13.63
N SER A 260 -11.84 -16.59 13.40
CA SER A 260 -12.11 -15.52 12.42
C SER A 260 -11.29 -15.71 11.14
N SER A 261 -11.88 -15.37 9.99
CA SER A 261 -11.16 -15.33 8.71
C SER A 261 -10.16 -14.17 8.74
N PRO A 262 -8.84 -14.41 8.54
CA PRO A 262 -7.88 -13.31 8.39
C PRO A 262 -8.21 -12.51 7.11
N PRO A 263 -7.95 -11.20 7.08
CA PRO A 263 -8.07 -10.44 5.84
C PRO A 263 -6.97 -10.80 4.86
N SER A 264 -7.29 -10.68 3.59
CA SER A 264 -6.39 -10.91 2.46
C SER A 264 -5.20 -9.95 2.47
N SER A 265 -4.05 -10.40 1.96
CA SER A 265 -3.02 -9.47 1.48
C SER A 265 -3.54 -8.81 0.21
N VAL A 266 -3.72 -7.49 0.22
CA VAL A 266 -4.22 -6.71 -0.90
C VAL A 266 -3.15 -5.70 -1.29
N LEU A 267 -2.87 -5.59 -2.58
CA LEU A 267 -2.04 -4.52 -3.11
C LEU A 267 -2.72 -3.92 -4.34
N SER A 268 -2.92 -2.61 -4.29
CA SER A 268 -3.52 -1.81 -5.35
C SER A 268 -2.58 -0.69 -5.76
N PHE A 269 -2.37 -0.55 -7.06
CA PHE A 269 -1.68 0.55 -7.71
C PHE A 269 -2.69 1.36 -8.53
N GLU A 270 -2.66 2.67 -8.36
CA GLU A 270 -3.45 3.61 -9.15
C GLU A 270 -2.52 4.68 -9.73
N CYS A 271 -2.42 4.74 -11.06
CA CYS A 271 -1.73 5.86 -11.71
C CYS A 271 -2.61 7.10 -11.63
N SER A 272 -2.22 8.10 -10.83
CA SER A 272 -2.95 9.36 -10.78
C SER A 272 -2.85 10.09 -12.13
N GLY A 273 -3.95 10.08 -12.88
CA GLY A 273 -4.20 11.04 -13.94
C GLY A 273 -4.51 12.38 -13.29
N GLY A 274 -3.64 13.37 -13.46
CA GLY A 274 -3.71 14.65 -12.75
C GLY A 274 -5.07 15.38 -12.82
N LYS A 275 -5.25 16.28 -11.83
CA LYS A 275 -6.31 17.31 -11.65
C LYS A 275 -7.59 16.99 -10.87
N TRP A 276 -7.70 15.88 -10.13
CA TRP A 276 -8.86 15.68 -9.24
C TRP A 276 -8.68 16.24 -7.82
N GLN A 277 -7.46 16.58 -7.38
CA GLN A 277 -7.23 17.10 -6.03
C GLN A 277 -7.58 18.58 -5.82
N HIS A 278 -7.70 19.39 -6.89
CA HIS A 278 -8.05 20.82 -6.75
C HIS A 278 -9.54 21.11 -6.59
N LEU A 279 -10.42 20.10 -6.69
CA LEU A 279 -11.87 20.28 -6.45
C LEU A 279 -12.21 20.33 -4.95
N PHE A 280 -11.34 19.84 -4.07
CA PHE A 280 -11.59 19.80 -2.63
C PHE A 280 -11.21 21.10 -1.89
N GLN A 281 -10.48 22.01 -2.53
CA GLN A 281 -10.12 23.31 -1.94
C GLN A 281 -11.11 24.44 -2.27
N ALA A 282 -12.08 24.21 -3.17
CA ALA A 282 -13.07 25.21 -3.57
C ALA A 282 -14.38 25.16 -2.76
N PHE A 283 -14.57 24.14 -1.93
CA PHE A 283 -15.73 24.02 -1.05
C PHE A 283 -15.23 23.68 0.35
N GLU A 284 -15.27 24.65 1.26
CA GLU A 284 -15.12 24.42 2.70
C GLU A 284 -16.27 23.55 3.20
N LEU A 285 -16.18 22.25 2.99
CA LEU A 285 -17.04 21.27 3.64
C LEU A 285 -16.26 20.67 4.79
N PRO A 286 -16.73 20.79 6.05
CA PRO A 286 -16.22 19.95 7.12
C PRO A 286 -16.61 18.50 6.77
N TYR A 287 -15.84 17.53 7.29
CA TYR A 287 -15.97 16.08 7.12
C TYR A 287 -15.09 15.46 6.01
N HIS A 288 -14.01 14.81 6.48
CA HIS A 288 -13.22 13.83 5.77
C HIS A 288 -14.11 12.72 5.17
N LEU A 289 -14.06 12.56 3.84
CA LEU A 289 -14.58 11.39 3.15
C LEU A 289 -13.41 10.69 2.48
N SER A 290 -13.07 9.50 2.98
CA SER A 290 -12.11 8.58 2.35
C SER A 290 -12.72 7.96 1.10
N CYS A 291 -12.05 8.05 -0.05
CA CYS A 291 -12.44 7.31 -1.25
C CYS A 291 -12.12 5.82 -1.10
N GLN A 292 -13.14 4.98 -0.96
CA GLN A 292 -13.06 3.55 -1.27
C GLN A 292 -13.79 3.31 -2.60
N PHE A 293 -13.07 2.92 -3.65
CA PHE A 293 -13.70 2.44 -4.88
C PHE A 293 -14.01 0.94 -4.74
N VAL A 294 -15.26 0.60 -4.44
CA VAL A 294 -15.81 -0.72 -4.76
C VAL A 294 -16.23 -0.69 -6.22
N ALA A 295 -15.67 -1.59 -7.01
CA ALA A 295 -15.95 -1.74 -8.43
C ALA A 295 -17.41 -2.15 -8.69
N LYS A 296 -18.32 -1.17 -8.76
CA LYS A 296 -19.56 -1.19 -9.54
C LYS A 296 -19.81 0.24 -10.00
N LYS A 297 -19.90 0.47 -11.31
CA LYS A 297 -20.11 1.80 -11.93
C LYS A 297 -21.07 2.66 -11.08
N PRO A 298 -20.61 3.72 -10.40
CA PRO A 298 -21.54 4.65 -9.77
C PRO A 298 -22.06 5.58 -10.87
N GLN A 299 -23.36 5.49 -11.17
CA GLN A 299 -24.03 6.52 -11.96
C GLN A 299 -24.20 7.75 -11.07
N LEU A 300 -23.39 8.78 -11.31
CA LEU A 300 -23.55 10.07 -10.65
C LEU A 300 -24.68 10.84 -11.33
N TRP A 301 -25.62 11.36 -10.55
CA TRP A 301 -26.69 12.21 -11.03
C TRP A 301 -26.48 13.63 -10.55
N ILE A 302 -26.55 14.58 -11.48
CA ILE A 302 -26.45 16.02 -11.18
C ILE A 302 -27.82 16.66 -11.40
N GLY A 303 -28.31 17.34 -10.38
CA GLY A 303 -29.56 18.11 -10.39
C GLY A 303 -29.29 19.61 -10.40
N LEU A 304 -29.99 20.36 -11.26
CA LEU A 304 -29.96 21.82 -11.27
C LEU A 304 -31.32 22.39 -10.85
N SER A 305 -31.30 23.47 -10.05
CA SER A 305 -32.52 24.22 -9.76
C SER A 305 -33.00 25.03 -10.98
N ARG A 306 -34.32 25.18 -11.12
CA ARG A 306 -34.94 25.88 -12.27
C ARG A 306 -34.52 27.37 -12.31
N PRO A 307 -34.55 28.01 -13.50
CA PRO A 307 -34.06 29.37 -13.71
C PRO A 307 -34.72 30.49 -12.88
N THR A 308 -35.83 30.20 -12.20
CA THR A 308 -36.63 31.18 -11.43
C THR A 308 -36.21 31.31 -9.96
N GLU A 309 -35.28 30.50 -9.46
CA GLU A 309 -34.75 30.67 -8.09
C GLU A 309 -33.66 31.73 -8.03
N ARG A 310 -33.74 32.61 -7.02
CA ARG A 310 -32.74 33.67 -6.77
C ARG A 310 -31.35 33.13 -6.41
N SER A 311 -31.23 31.86 -6.02
CA SER A 311 -29.95 31.17 -5.81
C SER A 311 -29.90 29.90 -6.66
N LYS A 312 -28.94 29.80 -7.58
CA LYS A 312 -28.70 28.54 -8.30
C LYS A 312 -28.03 27.56 -7.36
N ARG A 313 -28.61 26.37 -7.19
CA ARG A 313 -28.05 25.27 -6.39
C ARG A 313 -27.74 24.09 -7.29
N ILE A 314 -26.63 23.42 -7.01
CA ILE A 314 -26.23 22.17 -7.67
C ILE A 314 -26.40 21.05 -6.67
N TYR A 315 -27.13 20.01 -7.06
CA TYR A 315 -27.37 18.83 -6.24
C TYR A 315 -26.61 17.66 -6.83
N LEU A 316 -25.92 16.90 -5.98
CA LEU A 316 -25.21 15.68 -6.34
C LEU A 316 -25.89 14.50 -5.66
N TRP A 317 -26.24 13.47 -6.42
CA TRP A 317 -26.81 12.24 -5.87
C TRP A 317 -26.03 11.02 -6.36
N VAL A 318 -25.69 10.14 -5.40
CA VAL A 318 -24.96 8.90 -5.63
C VAL A 318 -25.84 7.73 -5.15
N PRO A 319 -26.09 6.72 -6.00
CA PRO A 319 -26.88 5.55 -5.62
C PRO A 319 -26.25 4.80 -4.45
N GLY A 320 -27.01 4.59 -3.36
CA GLY A 320 -26.58 3.85 -2.16
C GLY A 320 -26.84 4.59 -0.84
N HIS A 321 -27.00 5.91 -0.88
CA HIS A 321 -27.30 6.77 0.28
C HIS A 321 -28.76 7.29 0.27
N GLY A 322 -29.72 6.37 0.26
CA GLY A 322 -31.17 6.68 0.33
C GLY A 322 -31.85 6.89 -1.02
N ALA A 323 -33.18 7.03 -1.00
CA ALA A 323 -34.00 7.19 -2.19
C ALA A 323 -33.76 8.56 -2.86
N MET A 324 -33.67 8.57 -4.19
CA MET A 324 -33.57 9.78 -4.99
C MET A 324 -34.76 10.71 -4.70
N PRO A 325 -34.55 12.01 -4.39
CA PRO A 325 -35.65 12.93 -4.10
C PRO A 325 -36.57 13.06 -5.32
N LYS A 326 -37.80 12.55 -5.21
CA LYS A 326 -38.84 12.69 -6.25
C LYS A 326 -39.62 14.00 -6.11
N ASN A 327 -38.93 15.13 -6.04
CA ASN A 327 -39.62 16.43 -6.06
C ASN A 327 -39.68 16.97 -7.49
N GLU A 328 -40.86 17.39 -7.95
CA GLU A 328 -41.17 17.91 -9.29
C GLU A 328 -40.39 19.20 -9.70
N ARG A 329 -39.48 19.67 -8.85
CA ARG A 329 -38.74 20.94 -9.00
C ARG A 329 -37.32 20.78 -9.56
N GLU A 330 -36.83 19.56 -9.77
CA GLU A 330 -35.43 19.28 -10.14
C GLU A 330 -35.34 18.53 -11.49
N GLN A 331 -34.38 18.91 -12.34
CA GLN A 331 -34.04 18.15 -13.54
C GLN A 331 -32.74 17.39 -13.29
N TRP A 332 -32.80 16.07 -13.44
CA TRP A 332 -31.68 15.17 -13.20
C TRP A 332 -31.12 14.65 -14.52
N VAL A 333 -29.79 14.71 -14.66
CA VAL A 333 -29.08 14.12 -15.80
C VAL A 333 -28.16 13.02 -15.28
N GLY A 334 -28.33 11.81 -15.81
CA GLY A 334 -27.47 10.67 -15.49
C GLY A 334 -26.19 10.74 -16.30
N LEU A 335 -25.05 10.64 -15.63
CA LEU A 335 -23.75 10.47 -16.28
C LEU A 335 -23.46 8.96 -16.38
N GLY A 336 -23.52 8.42 -17.60
CA GLY A 336 -23.34 7.00 -17.92
C GLY A 336 -21.93 6.63 -18.33
#